data_AF-D3JH66-F1
#
_entry.id   AF-D3JH66-F1
#
_cell.length_a   1.000
_cell.length_b   1.000
_cell.length_c   1.000
_cell.angle_alpha   90.00
_cell.angle_beta   90.00
_cell.angle_gamma   90.00
#
_symmetry.space_group_name_H-M   'P 1'
#
loop_
_entity.id
_entity.type
_entity.pdbx_description
1 polymer ?
#
loop_
_entity_poly.entity_id
_entity_poly.type
_entity_poly.pdbx_seq_one_letter_code
_entity_poly.pdbx_strand_id
1 'polypeptide(L)'
;QQIAFAEQFGTLERHMASNRGTVNPLVHIVTNLGADGKPSGKVASTGWHSDKSFRPQPSLATILHAQVMPPDGGETCFADMIAAYEALPDAEKAELDRLRVVHSWEISRARMGSKAPPEEIADAPPMVHPLVRTIPETGSKALFMGEHAVYFQGQPEEVGRARLEKLTAHAVEERFIYRHKWTVGDLLMWDNRCV
;
A
#
# COMPACT_ATOMS: atom_id res chain seq x y z
N GLN A 1 -12.25 20.58 3.95
CA GLN A 1 -12.81 20.16 2.64
C GLN A 1 -12.43 18.72 2.31
N GLN A 2 -11.14 18.36 2.21
CA GLN A 2 -10.72 16.98 1.94
C GLN A 2 -11.30 15.94 2.93
N ILE A 3 -11.30 16.23 4.25
CA ILE A 3 -11.95 15.37 5.25
C ILE A 3 -13.44 15.14 4.93
N ALA A 4 -14.20 16.22 4.71
CA ALA A 4 -15.63 16.13 4.43
C ALA A 4 -15.93 15.35 3.14
N PHE A 5 -15.06 15.45 2.12
CA PHE A 5 -15.13 14.63 0.92
C PHE A 5 -14.86 13.16 1.23
N ALA A 6 -13.80 12.87 1.99
CA ALA A 6 -13.42 11.50 2.35
C ALA A 6 -14.50 10.80 3.20
N GLU A 7 -15.18 11.54 4.09
CA GLU A 7 -16.30 11.04 4.91
C GLU A 7 -17.50 10.57 4.08
N GLN A 8 -17.61 10.97 2.80
CA GLN A 8 -18.66 10.46 1.91
C GLN A 8 -18.46 8.98 1.53
N PHE A 9 -17.26 8.43 1.75
CA PHE A 9 -16.89 7.07 1.34
C PHE A 9 -16.75 6.09 2.52
N GLY A 10 -16.85 6.58 3.76
CA GLY A 10 -16.81 5.73 4.95
C GLY A 10 -16.17 6.41 6.17
N THR A 11 -15.90 5.59 7.18
CA THR A 11 -15.25 6.03 8.42
C THR A 11 -13.76 6.28 8.18
N LEU A 12 -13.29 7.48 8.52
CA LEU A 12 -11.88 7.82 8.40
C LEU A 12 -11.03 7.11 9.45
N GLU A 13 -9.95 6.50 8.99
CA GLU A 13 -8.97 5.85 9.86
C GLU A 13 -7.96 6.88 10.39
N ARG A 14 -7.58 6.75 11.66
CA ARG A 14 -6.54 7.58 12.25
C ARG A 14 -5.16 7.15 11.75
N HIS A 15 -4.24 8.09 11.65
CA HIS A 15 -2.83 7.76 11.39
C HIS A 15 -2.15 7.18 12.65
N MET A 16 -1.01 6.49 12.46
CA MET A 16 -0.19 6.02 13.57
C MET A 16 0.35 7.19 14.40
N ALA A 17 0.93 6.88 15.58
CA ALA A 17 1.32 7.87 16.58
C ALA A 17 2.26 8.98 16.07
N SER A 18 3.04 8.73 15.02
CA SER A 18 3.94 9.71 14.40
C SER A 18 3.31 10.32 13.13
N ASN A 19 2.86 11.57 13.21
CA ASN A 19 2.37 12.31 12.05
C ASN A 19 2.90 13.74 12.06
N ARG A 20 3.84 14.03 11.16
CA ARG A 20 4.57 15.29 11.15
C ARG A 20 3.80 16.35 10.35
N GLY A 21 3.65 17.55 10.91
CA GLY A 21 3.10 18.69 10.15
C GLY A 21 1.58 18.87 10.28
N THR A 22 0.91 18.09 11.13
CA THR A 22 -0.50 18.31 11.49
C THR A 22 -0.81 17.73 12.87
N VAL A 23 -1.71 18.39 13.60
CA VAL A 23 -2.30 17.87 14.84
C VAL A 23 -3.61 17.12 14.59
N ASN A 24 -4.13 17.16 13.36
CA ASN A 24 -5.34 16.45 13.00
C ASN A 24 -5.03 14.97 12.76
N PRO A 25 -5.56 14.04 13.57
CA PRO A 25 -5.24 12.62 13.47
C PRO A 25 -5.82 11.93 12.22
N LEU A 26 -6.69 12.62 11.47
CA LEU A 26 -7.35 12.10 10.27
C LEU A 26 -6.67 12.52 8.95
N VAL A 27 -5.63 13.35 9.03
CA VAL A 27 -4.88 13.83 7.85
C VAL A 27 -3.45 13.42 8.01
N HIS A 28 -2.88 12.67 7.06
CA HIS A 28 -1.46 12.35 7.03
C HIS A 28 -0.74 13.27 6.04
N ILE A 29 0.36 13.89 6.47
CA ILE A 29 1.17 14.74 5.59
C ILE A 29 2.34 13.92 5.04
N VAL A 30 2.23 13.55 3.76
CA VAL A 30 3.34 12.96 3.02
C VAL A 30 4.17 14.09 2.41
N THR A 31 5.37 14.31 2.94
CA THR A 31 6.25 15.39 2.50
C THR A 31 7.72 15.00 2.58
N ASN A 32 8.51 15.46 1.60
CA ASN A 32 9.97 15.39 1.65
C ASN A 32 10.60 16.70 2.17
N LEU A 33 9.80 17.68 2.59
CA LEU A 33 10.29 18.95 3.14
C LEU A 33 10.80 18.78 4.58
N GLY A 34 11.94 19.38 4.88
CA GLY A 34 12.51 19.49 6.21
C GLY A 34 11.73 20.46 7.10
N ALA A 35 12.17 20.60 8.36
CA ALA A 35 11.59 21.57 9.29
C ALA A 35 11.78 23.03 8.82
N ASP A 36 12.78 23.26 7.98
CA ASP A 36 13.12 24.52 7.36
C ASP A 36 12.33 24.78 6.06
N GLY A 37 11.40 23.89 5.70
CA GLY A 37 10.60 23.99 4.48
C GLY A 37 11.37 23.67 3.19
N LYS A 38 12.61 23.18 3.28
CA LYS A 38 13.43 22.84 2.11
C LYS A 38 13.39 21.34 1.81
N PRO A 39 13.52 20.91 0.54
CA PRO A 39 13.61 19.49 0.22
C PRO A 39 14.76 18.83 0.97
N SER A 40 14.46 17.76 1.70
CA SER A 40 15.44 17.00 2.49
C SER A 40 16.35 16.10 1.64
N GLY A 41 16.04 15.95 0.34
CA GLY A 41 16.70 15.01 -0.56
C GLY A 41 16.35 13.53 -0.30
N LYS A 42 15.50 13.24 0.70
CA LYS A 42 15.05 11.89 1.01
C LYS A 42 13.69 11.63 0.37
N VAL A 43 13.58 10.52 -0.35
CA VAL A 43 12.32 10.01 -0.89
C VAL A 43 11.85 8.87 0.01
N ALA A 44 10.58 8.91 0.42
CA ALA A 44 9.93 7.86 1.19
C ALA A 44 8.96 7.09 0.29
N SER A 45 8.46 5.95 0.77
CA SER A 45 7.41 5.16 0.09
C SER A 45 7.75 4.78 -1.36
N THR A 46 8.99 4.34 -1.60
CA THR A 46 9.45 3.90 -2.93
C THR A 46 9.13 2.44 -3.24
N GLY A 47 8.69 1.66 -2.24
CA GLY A 47 8.25 0.28 -2.42
C GLY A 47 6.80 0.20 -2.89
N TRP A 48 6.48 -0.81 -3.70
CA TRP A 48 5.09 -1.13 -4.06
C TRP A 48 4.33 -1.62 -2.84
N HIS A 49 3.21 -0.99 -2.51
CA HIS A 49 2.45 -1.31 -1.31
C HIS A 49 0.97 -0.98 -1.49
N SER A 50 0.13 -1.69 -0.74
CA SER A 50 -1.24 -1.33 -0.47
C SER A 50 -1.32 -0.78 0.95
N ASP A 51 -1.90 0.42 1.08
CA ASP A 51 -1.89 1.20 2.32
C ASP A 51 -2.46 0.40 3.48
N LYS A 52 -1.67 0.29 4.55
CA LYS A 52 -2.06 -0.35 5.82
C LYS A 52 -2.64 -1.75 5.66
N SER A 53 -2.13 -2.50 4.68
CA SER A 53 -2.48 -3.91 4.49
C SER A 53 -2.14 -4.81 5.70
N PHE A 54 -1.37 -4.31 6.66
CA PHE A 54 -1.08 -4.94 7.95
C PHE A 54 -2.17 -4.72 9.03
N ARG A 55 -3.26 -4.01 8.73
CA ARG A 55 -4.38 -3.83 9.68
C ARG A 55 -5.38 -4.98 9.59
N PRO A 56 -6.09 -5.33 10.69
CA PRO A 56 -7.13 -6.37 10.66
C PRO A 56 -8.21 -6.10 9.62
N GLN A 57 -8.56 -4.81 9.45
CA GLN A 57 -9.39 -4.30 8.38
C GLN A 57 -8.54 -3.31 7.57
N PRO A 58 -7.95 -3.73 6.44
CA PRO A 58 -7.17 -2.84 5.58
C PRO A 58 -8.00 -1.67 5.06
N SER A 59 -7.32 -0.56 4.76
CA SER A 59 -7.96 0.63 4.21
C SER A 59 -8.74 0.32 2.93
N LEU A 60 -9.95 0.87 2.82
CA LEU A 60 -10.76 0.78 1.61
C LEU A 60 -10.11 1.57 0.47
N ALA A 61 -9.86 2.85 0.72
CA ALA A 61 -9.37 3.78 -0.28
C ALA A 61 -8.45 4.80 0.38
N THR A 62 -7.57 5.39 -0.42
CA THR A 62 -6.73 6.52 -0.02
C THR A 62 -7.03 7.70 -0.92
N ILE A 63 -7.04 8.89 -0.32
CA ILE A 63 -7.26 10.17 -1.01
C ILE A 63 -6.04 11.05 -0.77
N LEU A 64 -5.32 11.39 -1.84
CA LEU A 64 -4.12 12.20 -1.80
C LEU A 64 -4.34 13.49 -2.59
N HIS A 65 -3.97 14.62 -1.99
CA HIS A 65 -4.16 15.95 -2.56
C HIS A 65 -2.82 16.66 -2.69
N ALA A 66 -2.44 16.98 -3.92
CA ALA A 66 -1.17 17.63 -4.24
C ALA A 66 -1.16 19.09 -3.80
N GLN A 67 -0.32 19.42 -2.82
CA GLN A 67 -0.14 20.77 -2.30
C GLN A 67 1.10 21.46 -2.88
N VAL A 68 2.21 20.74 -2.93
CA VAL A 68 3.50 21.23 -3.43
C VAL A 68 4.14 20.08 -4.20
N MET A 69 4.57 20.36 -5.43
CA MET A 69 5.23 19.38 -6.29
C MET A 69 6.71 19.74 -6.49
N PRO A 70 7.61 18.74 -6.65
CA PRO A 70 8.96 19.00 -7.10
C PRO A 70 8.93 19.55 -8.55
N PRO A 71 10.00 20.22 -9.00
CA PRO A 71 10.08 20.73 -10.36
C PRO A 71 10.07 19.61 -11.42
N ASP A 72 10.60 18.44 -11.08
CA ASP A 72 10.67 17.27 -11.95
C ASP A 72 10.41 15.99 -11.15
N GLY A 73 9.79 15.00 -11.80
CA GLY A 73 9.46 13.69 -11.24
C GLY A 73 8.35 13.72 -10.18
N GLY A 74 8.36 12.73 -9.29
CA GLY A 74 7.38 12.62 -8.21
C GLY A 74 6.05 11.99 -8.65
N GLU A 75 6.03 11.31 -9.78
CA GLU A 75 4.88 10.52 -10.21
C GLU A 75 4.52 9.43 -9.19
N THR A 76 3.23 9.18 -9.04
CA THR A 76 2.75 7.99 -8.31
C THR A 76 2.38 6.92 -9.33
N CYS A 77 2.93 5.72 -9.14
CA CYS A 77 2.63 4.57 -9.98
C CYS A 77 1.62 3.67 -9.26
N PHE A 78 0.65 3.17 -10.01
CA PHE A 78 -0.37 2.24 -9.55
C PHE A 78 -0.30 0.98 -10.40
N ALA A 79 -0.37 -0.19 -9.77
CA ALA A 79 -0.43 -1.47 -10.48
C ALA A 79 -1.87 -1.97 -10.46
N ASP A 80 -2.42 -2.38 -11.60
CA ASP A 80 -3.73 -3.01 -11.66
C ASP A 80 -3.63 -4.47 -11.18
N MET A 81 -3.99 -4.69 -9.92
CA MET A 81 -3.88 -6.00 -9.28
C MET A 81 -4.96 -6.99 -9.73
N ILE A 82 -6.01 -6.51 -10.41
CA ILE A 82 -7.00 -7.35 -11.09
C ILE A 82 -6.39 -7.86 -12.39
N ALA A 83 -5.88 -6.96 -13.24
CA ALA A 83 -5.24 -7.33 -14.51
C ALA A 83 -4.02 -8.25 -14.29
N ALA A 84 -3.23 -7.98 -13.26
CA ALA A 84 -2.11 -8.84 -12.86
C ALA A 84 -2.60 -10.26 -12.49
N TYR A 85 -3.68 -10.39 -11.73
CA TYR A 85 -4.27 -11.69 -11.40
C TYR A 85 -4.81 -12.40 -12.66
N GLU A 86 -5.57 -11.69 -13.49
CA GLU A 86 -6.21 -12.23 -14.69
C GLU A 86 -5.20 -12.73 -15.73
N ALA A 87 -4.00 -12.15 -15.77
CA ALA A 87 -2.93 -12.56 -16.67
C ALA A 87 -2.21 -13.86 -16.26
N LEU A 88 -2.46 -14.39 -15.05
CA LEU A 88 -1.84 -15.64 -14.58
C LEU A 88 -2.48 -16.88 -15.25
N PRO A 89 -1.73 -17.99 -15.41
CA PRO A 89 -2.30 -19.27 -15.82
C PRO A 89 -3.36 -19.78 -14.84
N ASP A 90 -4.38 -20.48 -15.32
CA ASP A 90 -5.50 -20.94 -14.48
C ASP A 90 -5.07 -21.89 -13.36
N ALA A 91 -4.06 -22.73 -13.61
CA ALA A 91 -3.49 -23.60 -12.58
C ALA A 91 -2.85 -22.81 -11.44
N GLU A 92 -2.20 -21.69 -11.76
CA GLU A 92 -1.60 -20.80 -10.77
C GLU A 92 -2.68 -20.04 -10.00
N LYS A 93 -3.68 -19.47 -10.69
CA LYS A 93 -4.84 -18.83 -10.05
C LYS A 93 -5.52 -19.75 -9.04
N ALA A 94 -5.79 -21.00 -9.42
CA ALA A 94 -6.45 -21.99 -8.55
C ALA A 94 -5.64 -22.32 -7.28
N GLU A 95 -4.32 -22.22 -7.35
CA GLU A 95 -3.44 -22.35 -6.20
C GLU A 95 -3.47 -21.08 -5.33
N LEU A 96 -3.24 -19.91 -5.94
CA LEU A 96 -3.16 -18.62 -5.26
C LEU A 96 -4.46 -18.26 -4.53
N ASP A 97 -5.61 -18.64 -5.08
CA ASP A 97 -6.93 -18.46 -4.47
C ASP A 97 -7.05 -19.06 -3.05
N ARG A 98 -6.21 -20.04 -2.72
CA ARG A 98 -6.24 -20.75 -1.43
C ARG A 98 -5.18 -20.22 -0.48
N LEU A 99 -4.24 -19.42 -0.96
CA LEU A 99 -3.12 -18.94 -0.16
C LEU A 99 -3.55 -17.79 0.73
N ARG A 100 -2.97 -17.79 1.92
CA ARG A 100 -3.05 -16.69 2.88
C ARG A 100 -1.66 -16.15 3.10
N VAL A 101 -1.55 -14.83 3.18
CA VAL A 101 -0.30 -14.10 3.28
C VAL A 101 -0.28 -13.29 4.57
N VAL A 102 0.87 -13.28 5.23
CA VAL A 102 1.11 -12.48 6.43
C VAL A 102 1.57 -11.10 6.00
N HIS A 103 0.87 -10.07 6.48
CA HIS A 103 1.24 -8.68 6.34
C HIS A 103 1.83 -8.17 7.66
N SER A 104 3.03 -7.60 7.64
CA SER A 104 3.73 -7.16 8.85
C SER A 104 4.44 -5.83 8.65
N TRP A 105 4.03 -4.82 9.44
CA TRP A 105 4.71 -3.54 9.51
C TRP A 105 6.15 -3.71 9.99
N GLU A 106 6.35 -4.40 11.12
CA GLU A 106 7.67 -4.62 11.72
C GLU A 106 8.67 -5.24 10.74
N ILE A 107 8.30 -6.35 10.11
CA ILE A 107 9.19 -7.11 9.23
C ILE A 107 9.47 -6.31 7.96
N SER A 108 8.47 -5.65 7.37
CA SER A 108 8.67 -4.80 6.18
C SER A 108 9.61 -3.63 6.45
N ARG A 109 9.49 -2.98 7.61
CA ARG A 109 10.39 -1.89 8.04
C ARG A 109 11.81 -2.38 8.24
N ALA A 110 11.99 -3.53 8.90
CA ALA A 110 13.29 -4.16 9.08
C ALA A 110 13.97 -4.47 7.74
N ARG A 111 13.23 -4.99 6.75
CA ARG A 111 13.72 -5.25 5.39
C ARG A 111 14.17 -3.98 4.66
N MET A 112 13.52 -2.85 4.93
CA MET A 112 13.93 -1.52 4.44
C MET A 112 15.07 -0.88 5.25
N GLY A 113 15.71 -1.61 6.18
CA GLY A 113 16.81 -1.10 6.99
C GLY A 113 16.37 -0.12 8.09
N SER A 114 15.10 -0.18 8.51
CA SER A 114 14.55 0.68 9.56
C SER A 114 13.92 -0.14 10.69
N LYS A 115 13.91 0.39 11.90
CA LYS A 115 13.25 -0.25 13.04
C LYS A 115 11.92 0.44 13.32
N ALA A 116 10.82 -0.31 13.34
CA ALA A 116 9.53 0.20 13.78
C ALA A 116 9.56 0.46 15.31
N PRO A 117 9.03 1.60 15.78
CA PRO A 117 8.85 1.85 17.21
C PRO A 117 7.96 0.80 17.88
N PRO A 118 8.23 0.41 19.15
CA PRO A 118 7.42 -0.59 19.86
C PRO A 118 5.92 -0.27 19.91
N GLU A 119 5.56 1.00 20.05
CA GLU A 119 4.18 1.48 20.04
C GLU A 119 3.49 1.27 18.69
N GLU A 120 4.21 1.42 17.58
CA GLU A 120 3.67 1.14 16.24
C GLU A 120 3.52 -0.36 16.00
N ILE A 121 4.44 -1.18 16.51
CA ILE A 121 4.34 -2.66 16.43
C ILE A 121 3.13 -3.17 17.23
N ALA A 122 2.90 -2.60 18.42
CA ALA A 122 1.75 -2.95 19.26
C ALA A 122 0.41 -2.52 18.63
N ASP A 123 0.40 -1.39 17.91
CA ASP A 123 -0.77 -0.88 17.19
C ASP A 123 -1.04 -1.65 15.87
N ALA A 124 0.03 -2.14 15.21
CA ALA A 124 -0.01 -2.85 13.94
C ALA A 124 0.65 -4.25 14.01
N PRO A 125 0.10 -5.19 14.82
CA PRO A 125 0.62 -6.54 14.86
C PRO A 125 0.42 -7.26 13.51
N PRO A 126 1.23 -8.27 13.18
CA PRO A 126 1.10 -8.99 11.92
C PRO A 126 -0.31 -9.56 11.69
N MET A 127 -0.83 -9.37 10.49
CA MET A 127 -2.18 -9.81 10.10
C MET A 127 -2.13 -10.78 8.95
N VAL A 128 -3.13 -11.67 8.87
CA VAL A 128 -3.20 -12.70 7.83
C VAL A 128 -4.40 -12.46 6.93
N HIS A 129 -4.15 -12.19 5.65
CA HIS A 129 -5.17 -11.94 4.65
C HIS A 129 -5.12 -12.99 3.52
N PRO A 130 -6.23 -13.20 2.79
CA PRO A 130 -6.17 -13.92 1.52
C PRO A 130 -5.21 -13.23 0.56
N LEU A 131 -4.36 -13.99 -0.15
CA LEU A 131 -3.53 -13.44 -1.21
C LEU A 131 -4.40 -12.90 -2.36
N VAL A 132 -5.53 -13.56 -2.63
CA VAL A 132 -6.49 -13.13 -3.65
C VAL A 132 -7.74 -12.64 -2.95
N ARG A 133 -8.10 -11.36 -3.15
CA ARG A 133 -9.33 -10.77 -2.66
C ARG A 133 -10.38 -10.76 -3.77
N THR A 134 -11.64 -10.94 -3.40
CA THR A 134 -12.78 -10.69 -4.28
C THR A 134 -13.36 -9.31 -3.95
N ILE A 135 -13.49 -8.44 -4.94
CA ILE A 135 -14.13 -7.13 -4.81
C ILE A 135 -15.65 -7.37 -4.79
N PRO A 136 -16.36 -7.08 -3.69
CA PRO A 136 -17.78 -7.45 -3.56
C PRO A 136 -18.67 -6.84 -4.63
N GLU A 137 -18.39 -5.60 -5.06
CA GLU A 137 -19.24 -4.86 -5.98
C GLU A 137 -19.14 -5.36 -7.42
N THR A 138 -17.99 -5.91 -7.83
CA THR A 138 -17.75 -6.34 -9.21
C THR A 138 -17.57 -7.86 -9.35
N GLY A 139 -17.29 -8.58 -8.26
CA GLY A 139 -16.87 -9.98 -8.28
C GLY A 139 -15.45 -10.20 -8.80
N SER A 140 -14.73 -9.14 -9.18
CA SER A 140 -13.35 -9.23 -9.69
C SER A 140 -12.42 -9.74 -8.61
N LYS A 141 -11.39 -10.48 -9.02
CA LYS A 141 -10.34 -10.97 -8.13
C LYS A 141 -9.08 -10.14 -8.31
N ALA A 142 -8.45 -9.74 -7.20
CA ALA A 142 -7.24 -8.96 -7.18
C ALA A 142 -6.19 -9.60 -6.28
N LEU A 143 -4.92 -9.54 -6.70
CA LEU A 143 -3.80 -9.85 -5.81
C LEU A 143 -3.74 -8.82 -4.66
N PHE A 144 -3.53 -9.28 -3.44
CA PHE A 144 -3.37 -8.44 -2.26
C PHE A 144 -2.00 -8.69 -1.64
N MET A 145 -1.02 -7.92 -2.12
CA MET A 145 0.37 -8.04 -1.74
C MET A 145 1.10 -6.70 -1.96
N GLY A 146 2.38 -6.66 -1.61
CA GLY A 146 3.23 -5.48 -1.64
C GLY A 146 4.34 -5.62 -0.60
N GLU A 147 5.01 -4.54 -0.23
CA GLU A 147 6.15 -4.56 0.69
C GLU A 147 5.81 -5.14 2.08
N HIS A 148 4.56 -4.98 2.52
CA HIS A 148 4.09 -5.48 3.80
C HIS A 148 3.77 -6.97 3.77
N ALA A 149 3.54 -7.58 2.60
CA ALA A 149 3.35 -9.01 2.46
C ALA A 149 4.70 -9.73 2.60
N VAL A 150 4.88 -10.47 3.70
CA VAL A 150 6.21 -10.94 4.10
C VAL A 150 6.45 -12.44 3.87
N TYR A 151 5.42 -13.27 4.02
CA TYR A 151 5.46 -14.72 3.75
C TYR A 151 4.05 -15.33 3.73
N PHE A 152 3.91 -16.56 3.23
CA PHE A 152 2.64 -17.30 3.23
C PHE A 152 2.40 -18.02 4.55
N GLN A 153 1.17 -17.97 5.05
CA GLN A 153 0.77 -18.70 6.25
C GLN A 153 1.00 -20.21 6.04
N GLY A 154 1.66 -20.85 7.01
CA GLY A 154 1.97 -22.28 6.95
C GLY A 154 3.18 -22.64 6.10
N GLN A 155 3.93 -21.67 5.58
CA GLN A 155 5.18 -21.89 4.85
C GLN A 155 6.35 -21.23 5.58
N PRO A 156 7.60 -21.75 5.44
CA PRO A 156 8.79 -21.06 5.94
C PRO A 156 8.91 -19.66 5.31
N GLU A 157 9.32 -18.68 6.12
CA GLU A 157 9.40 -17.28 5.69
C GLU A 157 10.23 -17.11 4.40
N GLU A 158 11.41 -17.73 4.34
CA GLU A 158 12.29 -17.62 3.18
C GLU A 158 11.69 -18.17 1.88
N VAL A 159 10.93 -19.27 1.98
CA VAL A 159 10.25 -19.88 0.82
C VAL A 159 9.11 -18.98 0.35
N GLY A 160 8.31 -18.47 1.29
CA GLY A 160 7.21 -17.56 0.97
C GLY A 160 7.69 -16.26 0.36
N ARG A 161 8.80 -15.72 0.87
CA ARG A 161 9.43 -14.48 0.39
C ARG A 161 9.84 -14.59 -1.07
N ALA A 162 10.63 -15.59 -1.45
CA ALA A 162 11.07 -15.75 -2.83
C ALA A 162 9.91 -15.88 -3.83
N ARG A 163 8.80 -16.48 -3.40
CA ARG A 163 7.58 -16.59 -4.22
C ARG A 163 6.84 -15.24 -4.31
N LEU A 164 6.70 -14.50 -3.21
CA LEU A 164 6.12 -13.16 -3.21
C LEU A 164 6.93 -12.18 -4.08
N GLU A 165 8.27 -12.28 -4.07
CA GLU A 165 9.14 -11.49 -4.93
C GLU A 165 8.85 -11.75 -6.42
N LYS A 166 8.68 -13.02 -6.83
CA LYS A 166 8.32 -13.37 -8.21
C LYS A 166 6.93 -12.85 -8.60
N LEU A 167 5.94 -13.03 -7.73
CA LEU A 167 4.58 -12.51 -7.98
C LEU A 167 4.58 -10.99 -8.06
N THR A 168 5.34 -10.31 -7.20
CA THR A 168 5.48 -8.85 -7.23
C THR A 168 6.11 -8.40 -8.54
N ALA A 169 7.16 -9.07 -9.00
CA ALA A 169 7.79 -8.75 -10.28
C ALA A 169 6.82 -8.87 -11.48
N HIS A 170 5.94 -9.87 -11.48
CA HIS A 170 4.85 -10.00 -12.47
C HIS A 170 3.81 -8.88 -12.34
N ALA A 171 3.35 -8.61 -11.11
CA ALA A 171 2.28 -7.64 -10.88
C ALA A 171 2.67 -6.18 -11.20
N VAL A 172 3.98 -5.89 -11.24
CA VAL A 172 4.52 -4.56 -11.56
C VAL A 172 5.16 -4.50 -12.95
N GLU A 173 4.81 -5.42 -13.85
CA GLU A 173 5.13 -5.28 -15.26
C GLU A 173 4.46 -4.02 -15.85
N GLU A 174 5.14 -3.30 -16.74
CA GLU A 174 4.64 -2.01 -17.29
C GLU A 174 3.23 -2.08 -17.90
N ARG A 175 2.82 -3.25 -18.40
CA ARG A 175 1.47 -3.46 -18.95
C ARG A 175 0.35 -3.35 -17.92
N PHE A 176 0.67 -3.44 -16.63
CA PHE A 176 -0.27 -3.27 -15.52
C PHE A 176 -0.13 -1.91 -14.82
N ILE A 177 0.83 -1.08 -15.23
CA ILE A 177 1.16 0.16 -14.51
C ILE A 177 0.44 1.36 -15.12
N TYR A 178 -0.27 2.09 -14.27
CA TYR A 178 -0.66 3.48 -14.50
C TYR A 178 0.33 4.43 -13.82
N ARG A 179 0.79 5.46 -14.52
CA ARG A 179 1.68 6.49 -13.98
C ARG A 179 0.95 7.84 -13.93
N HIS A 180 0.70 8.32 -12.72
CA HIS A 180 0.06 9.60 -12.51
C HIS A 180 1.10 10.72 -12.42
N LYS A 181 1.02 11.67 -13.36
CA LYS A 181 1.80 12.92 -13.32
C LYS A 181 1.00 13.98 -12.59
N TRP A 182 1.46 14.36 -11.42
CA TRP A 182 0.78 15.31 -10.54
C TRP A 182 0.91 16.75 -11.03
N THR A 183 -0.18 17.50 -10.85
CA THR A 183 -0.22 18.96 -10.87
C THR A 183 -0.67 19.47 -9.50
N VAL A 184 -0.20 20.65 -9.09
CA VAL A 184 -0.66 21.28 -7.84
C VAL A 184 -2.18 21.46 -7.89
N GLY A 185 -2.87 20.99 -6.84
CA GLY A 185 -4.33 21.00 -6.74
C GLY A 185 -5.01 19.70 -7.18
N ASP A 186 -4.29 18.78 -7.82
CA ASP A 186 -4.84 17.46 -8.14
C ASP A 186 -5.24 16.72 -6.85
N LEU A 187 -6.41 16.11 -6.87
CA LEU A 187 -6.89 15.21 -5.85
C LEU A 187 -7.15 13.85 -6.49
N LEU A 188 -6.38 12.86 -6.07
CA LEU A 188 -6.50 11.49 -6.54
C LEU A 188 -7.06 10.62 -5.42
N MET A 189 -7.95 9.71 -5.81
CA MET A 189 -8.48 8.67 -4.94
C MET A 189 -8.28 7.32 -5.63
N TRP A 190 -7.85 6.32 -4.87
CA TRP A 190 -7.71 4.96 -5.37
C TRP A 190 -8.29 3.94 -4.39
N ASP A 191 -8.68 2.79 -4.93
CA ASP A 191 -9.21 1.66 -4.17
C ASP A 191 -8.06 0.72 -3.79
N ASN A 192 -7.64 0.74 -2.53
CA ASN A 192 -6.57 -0.12 -2.01
C ASN A 192 -6.92 -1.61 -2.09
N ARG A 193 -8.17 -1.96 -2.45
CA ARG A 193 -8.58 -3.35 -2.66
C ARG A 193 -8.06 -3.95 -3.97
N CYS A 194 -7.69 -3.13 -4.95
CA CYS A 194 -7.29 -3.59 -6.28
C CYS A 194 -6.06 -2.87 -6.88
N VAL A 195 -5.38 -2.01 -6.12
CA VAL A 195 -4.10 -1.40 -6.52
C VAL A 195 -2.99 -1.61 -5.49
#